data_AF-A0A3M2VY36-F1
#
_entry.id   AF-A0A3M2VY36-F1
#
_cell.length_a   1.000
_cell.length_b   1.000
_cell.length_c   1.000
_cell.angle_alpha   90.00
_cell.angle_beta   90.00
_cell.angle_gamma   90.00
#
_symmetry.space_group_name_H-M   'P 1'
#
loop_
_entity.id
_entity.type
_entity.pdbx_description
1 polymer ?
#
loop_
_entity_poly.entity_id
_entity_poly.type
_entity_poly.pdbx_seq_one_letter_code
_entity_poly.pdbx_strand_id
1 'polypeptide(L)'
;MKPLSITSLGCYMLCLALLGLNVQAQAAPADFKGRGVFHFASQSGCATTASSADADCNRIALDVADAQASVDSQTHTIVFTSDASHDSKTVIGDVLLHGSGLADDGQRVPLSLHVLLRRSGKVWSPDTYVHAPVRGKFREIKLDPYQISVREGTGERVLFTAEQARNVLAQPSIAARVASYFVEVHPSDAKKPDANDITIALGVGKVSKSLLRASFTSDQPGTAELGSLLETGTWNIKLQALSGQIPVWVVQRQLFVFGLEDSPLLADVRKRGFNKLDTLEMGAVNGKGYLRYNGAEESFPAAAASGAAFLRDSFIGLILAWHRSPQPVQ
;
A
#
# COMPACT_ATOMS: atom_id res chain seq x y z
N MET A 1 -36.98 76.06 -11.43
CA MET A 1 -36.77 75.07 -10.35
C MET A 1 -37.79 73.96 -10.55
N LYS A 2 -37.27 72.72 -10.66
CA LYS A 2 -37.92 71.40 -10.84
C LYS A 2 -39.09 71.29 -11.83
N PRO A 3 -38.94 70.34 -12.76
CA PRO A 3 -39.98 69.32 -12.85
C PRO A 3 -39.37 67.92 -12.77
N LEU A 4 -40.14 67.03 -12.16
CA LEU A 4 -40.09 65.60 -12.40
C LEU A 4 -41.53 65.20 -12.68
N SER A 5 -41.78 64.61 -13.84
CA SER A 5 -42.84 63.62 -13.97
C SER A 5 -42.42 62.62 -15.04
N ILE A 6 -42.43 61.36 -14.62
CA ILE A 6 -42.04 60.16 -15.35
C ILE A 6 -43.31 59.51 -15.88
N THR A 7 -43.32 59.14 -17.17
CA THR A 7 -44.05 58.00 -17.78
C THR A 7 -43.83 58.10 -19.29
N SER A 8 -43.64 57.07 -20.11
CA SER A 8 -43.35 55.65 -19.98
C SER A 8 -43.26 55.12 -21.43
N LEU A 9 -42.55 53.99 -21.61
CA LEU A 9 -42.59 53.04 -22.75
C LEU A 9 -41.93 53.40 -24.08
N GLY A 10 -40.91 52.59 -24.41
CA GLY A 10 -40.40 52.36 -25.76
C GLY A 10 -39.22 51.38 -25.75
N CYS A 11 -39.50 50.09 -25.94
CA CYS A 11 -38.57 48.96 -26.03
C CYS A 11 -37.27 49.23 -26.81
N TYR A 12 -36.16 48.62 -26.39
CA TYR A 12 -35.34 47.78 -27.29
C TYR A 12 -34.54 46.75 -26.50
N MET A 13 -34.65 45.51 -26.96
CA MET A 13 -33.90 44.33 -26.54
C MET A 13 -32.39 44.55 -26.64
N LEU A 14 -31.64 44.01 -25.67
CA LEU A 14 -30.27 43.53 -25.92
C LEU A 14 -29.98 42.31 -25.05
N CYS A 15 -29.80 41.19 -25.75
CA CYS A 15 -29.37 39.90 -25.23
C CYS A 15 -28.02 40.01 -24.50
N LEU A 16 -27.97 39.58 -23.24
CA LEU A 16 -26.72 39.32 -22.52
C LEU A 16 -26.49 37.81 -22.44
N ALA A 17 -25.73 37.30 -23.40
CA ALA A 17 -25.12 35.98 -23.33
C ALA A 17 -23.79 36.12 -22.55
N LEU A 18 -23.81 35.81 -21.26
CA LEU A 18 -22.59 35.61 -20.47
C LEU A 18 -22.18 34.13 -20.58
N LEU A 19 -21.23 33.87 -21.47
CA LEU A 19 -20.44 32.64 -21.51
C LEU A 19 -19.65 32.53 -20.19
N GLY A 20 -20.13 31.69 -19.28
CA GLY A 20 -19.36 31.24 -18.14
C GLY A 20 -18.24 30.32 -18.60
N LEU A 21 -17.04 30.87 -18.77
CA LEU A 21 -15.80 30.09 -18.83
C LEU A 21 -15.58 29.49 -17.42
N ASN A 22 -16.09 28.29 -17.20
CA ASN A 22 -15.62 27.43 -16.11
C ASN A 22 -14.18 27.01 -16.44
N VAL A 23 -13.23 27.83 -16.02
CA VAL A 23 -11.83 27.42 -15.93
C VAL A 23 -11.78 26.33 -14.86
N GLN A 24 -11.79 25.07 -15.27
CA GLN A 24 -11.41 23.98 -14.39
C GLN A 24 -9.94 24.21 -14.02
N ALA A 25 -9.69 24.66 -12.79
CA ALA A 25 -8.35 24.75 -12.25
C ALA A 25 -7.73 23.34 -12.29
N GLN A 26 -6.76 23.14 -13.19
CA GLN A 26 -5.98 21.91 -13.22
C GLN A 26 -5.18 21.84 -11.92
N ALA A 27 -5.50 20.89 -11.05
CA ALA A 27 -4.66 20.58 -9.90
C ALA A 27 -3.25 20.23 -10.40
N ALA A 28 -2.24 20.94 -9.89
CA ALA A 28 -0.85 20.67 -10.23
C ALA A 28 -0.42 19.28 -9.75
N PRO A 29 0.58 18.64 -10.40
CA PRO A 29 1.15 17.40 -9.92
C PRO A 29 1.62 17.50 -8.47
N ALA A 30 1.49 16.42 -7.71
CA ALA A 30 2.04 16.31 -6.37
C ALA A 30 3.51 15.87 -6.46
N ASP A 31 4.42 16.70 -5.94
CA ASP A 31 5.86 16.43 -5.93
C ASP A 31 6.31 15.94 -4.54
N PHE A 32 7.01 14.80 -4.53
CA PHE A 32 7.60 14.19 -3.35
C PHE A 32 9.12 14.12 -3.50
N LYS A 33 9.87 14.40 -2.44
CA LYS A 33 11.34 14.47 -2.47
C LYS A 33 11.95 13.89 -1.21
N GLY A 34 13.12 13.27 -1.38
CA GLY A 34 13.88 12.68 -0.29
C GLY A 34 13.28 11.37 0.20
N ARG A 35 14.04 10.70 1.08
CA ARG A 35 13.59 9.44 1.67
C ARG A 35 12.32 9.66 2.49
N GLY A 36 11.27 8.88 2.22
CA GLY A 36 10.00 9.02 2.90
C GLY A 36 8.89 8.16 2.30
N VAL A 37 7.77 8.07 3.01
CA VAL A 37 6.55 7.40 2.57
C VAL A 37 5.46 8.44 2.40
N PHE A 38 4.88 8.48 1.21
CA PHE A 38 3.90 9.46 0.78
C PHE A 38 2.65 8.75 0.30
N HIS A 39 1.49 9.39 0.49
CA HIS A 39 0.21 8.85 0.09
C HIS A 39 -0.48 9.79 -0.91
N PHE A 40 -1.31 9.22 -1.78
CA PHE A 40 -2.11 9.95 -2.75
C PHE A 40 -3.42 9.20 -3.04
N ALA A 41 -4.36 9.93 -3.61
CA ALA A 41 -5.72 9.44 -3.80
C ALA A 41 -5.81 8.21 -4.73
N SER A 42 -6.69 7.30 -4.37
CA SER A 42 -7.25 6.23 -5.18
C SER A 42 -8.73 6.53 -5.45
N GLN A 43 -9.06 6.85 -6.69
CA GLN A 43 -10.44 6.98 -7.18
C GLN A 43 -11.13 5.61 -7.29
N SER A 44 -10.36 4.54 -7.49
CA SER A 44 -10.88 3.16 -7.50
C SER A 44 -11.12 2.58 -6.11
N GLY A 45 -10.80 3.35 -5.05
CA GLY A 45 -10.96 2.97 -3.65
C GLY A 45 -9.74 2.25 -3.08
N CYS A 46 -9.78 2.04 -1.76
CA CYS A 46 -8.69 1.46 -1.00
C CYS A 46 -8.88 -0.03 -0.73
N ALA A 47 -7.78 -0.74 -0.57
CA ALA A 47 -7.77 -2.17 -0.24
C ALA A 47 -8.13 -2.41 1.25
N THR A 48 -9.13 -1.72 1.78
CA THR A 48 -9.60 -1.88 3.16
C THR A 48 -10.90 -2.66 3.20
N THR A 49 -11.04 -3.50 4.21
CA THR A 49 -12.30 -4.16 4.58
C THR A 49 -13.24 -3.20 5.33
N ALA A 50 -12.68 -2.07 5.78
CA ALA A 50 -13.33 -0.95 6.42
C ALA A 50 -13.83 0.08 5.41
N SER A 51 -15.05 0.57 5.61
CA SER A 51 -15.58 1.74 4.90
C SER A 51 -14.93 3.01 5.44
N SER A 52 -13.68 3.28 5.05
CA SER A 52 -13.09 4.60 5.30
C SER A 52 -13.27 5.46 4.05
N ALA A 53 -13.69 6.70 4.26
CA ALA A 53 -13.69 7.79 3.27
C ALA A 53 -12.26 8.27 2.94
N ASP A 54 -11.23 7.53 3.38
CA ASP A 54 -9.85 7.83 3.10
C ASP A 54 -9.55 7.39 1.67
N ALA A 55 -9.51 8.36 0.76
CA ALA A 55 -9.10 8.12 -0.61
C ALA A 55 -7.57 7.98 -0.72
N ASP A 56 -6.79 8.48 0.25
CA ASP A 56 -5.34 8.60 0.15
C ASP A 56 -4.63 7.32 0.61
N CYS A 57 -4.87 6.23 -0.10
CA CYS A 57 -4.22 4.94 0.19
C CYS A 57 -3.17 4.52 -0.83
N ASN A 58 -3.18 5.05 -2.06
CA ASN A 58 -2.05 4.77 -2.96
C ASN A 58 -0.77 5.34 -2.35
N ARG A 59 0.33 4.63 -2.50
CA ARG A 59 1.58 4.95 -1.80
C ARG A 59 2.73 5.13 -2.78
N ILE A 60 3.59 6.10 -2.47
CA ILE A 60 4.96 6.17 -2.97
C ILE A 60 5.90 6.04 -1.78
N ALA A 61 6.82 5.09 -1.83
CA ALA A 61 7.96 5.05 -0.92
C ALA A 61 9.22 5.46 -1.68
N LEU A 62 9.95 6.44 -1.18
CA LEU A 62 11.26 6.86 -1.71
C LEU A 62 12.34 6.36 -0.76
N ASP A 63 13.22 5.50 -1.23
CA ASP A 63 14.17 4.78 -0.38
C ASP A 63 15.53 5.51 -0.26
N VAL A 64 15.80 6.50 -1.11
CA VAL A 64 17.08 7.24 -1.12
C VAL A 64 16.85 8.75 -1.04
N ALA A 65 17.84 9.47 -0.50
CA ALA A 65 17.73 10.90 -0.19
C ALA A 65 17.63 11.81 -1.44
N ASP A 66 18.17 11.36 -2.57
CA ASP A 66 18.18 12.05 -3.85
C ASP A 66 16.97 11.67 -4.74
N ALA A 67 16.13 10.73 -4.30
CA ALA A 67 14.94 10.35 -5.04
C ALA A 67 13.86 11.44 -4.99
N GLN A 68 13.15 11.57 -6.11
CA GLN A 68 11.95 12.42 -6.22
C GLN A 68 10.92 11.68 -7.06
N ALA A 69 9.65 11.92 -6.77
CA ALA A 69 8.53 11.43 -7.56
C ALA A 69 7.50 12.54 -7.76
N SER A 70 7.00 12.69 -8.99
CA SER A 70 5.86 13.55 -9.32
C SER A 70 4.67 12.66 -9.66
N VAL A 71 3.49 12.95 -9.10
CA VAL A 71 2.23 12.27 -9.40
C VAL A 71 1.26 13.25 -10.04
N ASP A 72 0.87 12.97 -11.28
CA ASP A 72 -0.23 13.67 -11.96
C ASP A 72 -1.46 12.76 -11.98
N SER A 73 -2.43 13.08 -11.13
CA SER A 73 -3.68 12.33 -11.01
C SER A 73 -4.68 12.61 -12.13
N GLN A 74 -4.46 13.61 -12.99
CA GLN A 74 -5.31 13.87 -14.16
C GLN A 74 -4.86 13.02 -15.34
N THR A 75 -3.56 12.96 -15.57
CA THR A 75 -2.99 12.15 -16.67
C THR A 75 -2.65 10.73 -16.24
N HIS A 76 -2.81 10.39 -14.96
CA HIS A 76 -2.44 9.11 -14.37
C HIS A 76 -0.98 8.76 -14.65
N THR A 77 -0.07 9.70 -14.39
CA THR A 77 1.37 9.50 -14.59
C THR A 77 2.12 9.67 -13.27
N ILE A 78 3.14 8.84 -13.09
CA ILE A 78 4.11 8.94 -12.01
C ILE A 78 5.49 9.00 -12.64
N VAL A 79 6.27 10.02 -12.30
CA VAL A 79 7.63 10.20 -12.84
C VAL A 79 8.62 10.18 -11.69
N PHE A 80 9.52 9.20 -11.71
CA PHE A 80 10.62 9.08 -10.75
C PHE A 80 11.90 9.71 -11.29
N THR A 81 12.68 10.31 -10.40
CA THR A 81 14.02 10.80 -10.67
C THR A 81 14.94 10.45 -9.50
N SER A 82 16.20 10.17 -9.79
CA SER A 82 17.28 10.03 -8.80
C SER A 82 18.63 10.27 -9.49
N ASP A 83 19.72 10.31 -8.75
CA ASP A 83 21.07 10.39 -9.29
C ASP A 83 21.50 9.08 -9.96
N ALA A 84 22.46 9.15 -10.88
CA ALA A 84 22.96 7.98 -11.60
C ALA A 84 24.08 7.23 -10.85
N SER A 85 24.47 7.69 -9.66
CA SER A 85 25.63 7.20 -8.90
C SER A 85 25.29 6.06 -7.93
N HIS A 86 24.13 5.42 -8.07
CA HIS A 86 23.78 4.29 -7.20
C HIS A 86 24.51 3.00 -7.58
N ASP A 87 24.85 2.23 -6.55
CA ASP A 87 25.42 0.89 -6.63
C ASP A 87 24.49 -0.09 -7.36
N SER A 88 24.96 -1.33 -7.55
CA SER A 88 24.19 -2.36 -8.24
C SER A 88 22.90 -2.71 -7.47
N LYS A 89 21.76 -2.53 -8.13
CA LYS A 89 20.39 -2.88 -7.69
C LYS A 89 19.91 -2.13 -6.45
N THR A 90 20.36 -0.89 -6.25
CA THR A 90 19.81 -0.01 -5.22
C THR A 90 18.31 0.20 -5.44
N VAL A 91 17.52 -0.01 -4.39
CA VAL A 91 16.09 0.33 -4.41
C VAL A 91 15.98 1.84 -4.32
N ILE A 92 15.34 2.45 -5.32
CA ILE A 92 15.10 3.90 -5.36
C ILE A 92 13.77 4.24 -4.70
N GLY A 93 12.78 3.38 -4.89
CA GLY A 93 11.47 3.55 -4.32
C GLY A 93 10.47 2.52 -4.83
N ASP A 94 9.22 2.63 -4.40
CA ASP A 94 8.11 1.87 -4.96
C ASP A 94 6.85 2.71 -5.14
N VAL A 95 5.94 2.17 -5.94
CA VAL A 95 4.55 2.58 -6.02
C VAL A 95 3.68 1.41 -5.57
N LEU A 96 2.70 1.68 -4.71
CA LEU A 96 1.63 0.75 -4.37
C LEU A 96 0.30 1.34 -4.80
N LEU A 97 -0.39 0.67 -5.72
CA LEU A 97 -1.71 1.05 -6.22
C LEU A 97 -2.76 0.09 -5.67
N HIS A 98 -3.80 0.61 -5.03
CA HIS A 98 -4.85 -0.19 -4.41
C HIS A 98 -6.06 -0.36 -5.33
N GLY A 99 -6.73 -1.50 -5.20
CA GLY A 99 -7.90 -1.83 -5.98
C GLY A 99 -8.66 -3.04 -5.45
N SER A 100 -9.52 -3.60 -6.30
CA SER A 100 -10.25 -4.85 -6.03
C SER A 100 -10.51 -5.64 -7.29
N GLY A 101 -10.80 -6.92 -7.15
CA GLY A 101 -11.21 -7.81 -8.25
C GLY A 101 -12.18 -8.88 -7.77
N LEU A 102 -12.90 -9.50 -8.69
CA LEU A 102 -13.66 -10.72 -8.41
C LEU A 102 -12.74 -11.93 -8.52
N ALA A 103 -12.69 -12.72 -7.46
CA ALA A 103 -12.05 -14.03 -7.46
C ALA A 103 -12.89 -15.08 -8.21
N ASP A 104 -12.36 -16.28 -8.35
CA ASP A 104 -12.99 -17.38 -9.10
C ASP A 104 -14.34 -17.83 -8.47
N ASP A 105 -14.51 -17.66 -7.17
CA ASP A 105 -15.76 -17.91 -6.42
C ASP A 105 -16.79 -16.76 -6.54
N GLY A 106 -16.46 -15.70 -7.28
CA GLY A 106 -17.30 -14.51 -7.44
C GLY A 106 -17.21 -13.50 -6.31
N GLN A 107 -16.43 -13.75 -5.26
CA GLN A 107 -16.24 -12.81 -4.17
C GLN A 107 -15.35 -11.65 -4.62
N ARG A 108 -15.76 -10.41 -4.29
CA ARG A 108 -14.90 -9.24 -4.48
C ARG A 108 -13.85 -9.18 -3.38
N VAL A 109 -12.59 -9.23 -3.76
CA VAL A 109 -11.44 -9.21 -2.85
C VAL A 109 -10.60 -7.95 -3.07
N PRO A 110 -9.96 -7.41 -2.03
CA PRO A 110 -9.01 -6.32 -2.17
C PRO A 110 -7.75 -6.81 -2.89
N LEU A 111 -7.18 -5.96 -3.73
CA LEU A 111 -5.95 -6.20 -4.48
C LEU A 111 -5.02 -5.00 -4.32
N SER A 112 -3.71 -5.23 -4.37
CA SER A 112 -2.74 -4.14 -4.52
C SER A 112 -1.68 -4.51 -5.56
N LEU A 113 -1.33 -3.56 -6.42
CA LEU A 113 -0.24 -3.66 -7.38
C LEU A 113 0.97 -2.91 -6.83
N HIS A 114 2.05 -3.63 -6.58
CA HIS A 114 3.30 -3.10 -6.06
C HIS A 114 4.35 -3.07 -7.16
N VAL A 115 4.86 -1.89 -7.52
CA VAL A 115 5.94 -1.71 -8.49
C VAL A 115 7.17 -1.16 -7.77
N LEU A 116 8.18 -2.01 -7.60
CA LEU A 116 9.44 -1.69 -6.94
C LEU A 116 10.48 -1.26 -7.98
N LEU A 117 11.04 -0.06 -7.83
CA LEU A 117 11.99 0.51 -8.77
C LEU A 117 13.42 0.38 -8.23
N ARG A 118 14.26 -0.29 -9.01
CA ARG A 118 15.69 -0.44 -8.74
C ARG A 118 16.52 0.26 -9.78
N ARG A 119 17.72 0.68 -9.38
CA ARG A 119 18.69 1.30 -10.26
C ARG A 119 20.07 0.70 -10.06
N SER A 120 20.77 0.51 -11.17
CA SER A 120 22.19 0.14 -11.25
C SER A 120 22.87 1.11 -12.21
N GLY A 121 23.54 2.14 -11.68
CA GLY A 121 24.07 3.23 -12.50
C GLY A 121 22.96 3.94 -13.31
N LYS A 122 22.99 3.78 -14.63
CA LYS A 122 21.97 4.35 -15.54
C LYS A 122 20.79 3.42 -15.83
N VAL A 123 20.87 2.15 -15.43
CA VAL A 123 19.86 1.15 -15.76
C VAL A 123 18.80 1.13 -14.68
N TRP A 124 17.55 1.38 -15.05
CA TRP A 124 16.39 1.17 -14.20
C TRP A 124 15.73 -0.18 -14.46
N SER A 125 15.31 -0.85 -13.39
CA SER A 125 14.59 -2.12 -13.44
C SER A 125 13.36 -2.05 -12.54
N PRO A 126 12.14 -2.18 -13.10
CA PRO A 126 10.94 -2.39 -12.32
C PRO A 126 10.77 -3.87 -11.97
N ASP A 127 10.39 -4.15 -10.72
CA ASP A 127 9.89 -5.45 -10.28
C ASP A 127 8.44 -5.30 -9.82
N THR A 128 7.56 -6.18 -10.29
CA THR A 128 6.12 -6.06 -10.03
C THR A 128 5.60 -7.23 -9.20
N TYR A 129 4.84 -6.91 -8.16
CA TYR A 129 4.20 -7.86 -7.26
C TYR A 129 2.71 -7.54 -7.13
N VAL A 130 1.91 -8.59 -6.91
CA VAL A 130 0.48 -8.46 -6.62
C VAL A 130 0.24 -8.95 -5.21
N HIS A 131 -0.41 -8.14 -4.39
CA HIS A 131 -0.91 -8.56 -3.09
C HIS A 131 -2.40 -8.88 -3.23
N ALA A 132 -2.77 -10.10 -2.83
CA ALA A 132 -4.15 -10.56 -2.78
C ALA A 132 -4.30 -11.50 -1.58
N PRO A 133 -5.43 -11.45 -0.85
CA PRO A 133 -5.63 -12.31 0.32
C PRO A 133 -6.00 -13.75 -0.07
N VAL A 134 -6.40 -13.97 -1.31
CA VAL A 134 -6.74 -15.29 -1.88
C VAL A 134 -5.86 -15.58 -3.09
N ARG A 135 -5.66 -16.86 -3.39
CA ARG A 135 -4.98 -17.30 -4.61
C ARG A 135 -5.99 -17.43 -5.75
N GLY A 136 -5.55 -17.21 -6.98
CA GLY A 136 -6.37 -17.46 -8.16
C GLY A 136 -6.17 -16.42 -9.25
N LYS A 137 -7.09 -16.41 -10.20
CA LYS A 137 -7.22 -15.33 -11.18
C LYS A 137 -8.25 -14.32 -10.68
N PHE A 138 -8.11 -13.09 -11.14
CA PHE A 138 -9.03 -12.01 -10.80
C PHE A 138 -9.63 -11.41 -12.07
N ARG A 139 -10.93 -11.14 -12.04
CA ARG A 139 -11.69 -10.48 -13.10
C ARG A 139 -12.36 -9.21 -12.58
N GLU A 140 -12.86 -8.37 -13.49
CA GLU A 140 -13.54 -7.11 -13.13
C GLU A 140 -12.72 -6.25 -12.14
N ILE A 141 -11.44 -6.08 -12.51
CA ILE A 141 -10.47 -5.32 -11.73
C ILE A 141 -10.87 -3.84 -11.71
N LYS A 142 -11.00 -3.29 -10.50
CA LYS A 142 -11.12 -1.87 -10.21
C LYS A 142 -9.78 -1.40 -9.63
N LEU A 143 -9.05 -0.59 -10.38
CA LEU A 143 -7.74 -0.02 -10.04
C LEU A 143 -7.58 1.23 -10.90
N ASP A 144 -6.98 2.28 -10.33
CA ASP A 144 -6.53 3.43 -11.12
C ASP A 144 -5.16 3.08 -11.73
N PRO A 145 -5.08 2.83 -13.05
CA PRO A 145 -3.81 2.45 -13.63
C PRO A 145 -2.96 3.69 -13.83
N TYR A 146 -1.81 3.76 -13.17
CA TYR A 146 -0.82 4.80 -13.42
C TYR A 146 0.26 4.30 -14.38
N GLN A 147 0.68 5.13 -15.32
CA GLN A 147 1.93 4.95 -16.04
C GLN A 147 3.10 5.40 -15.16
N ILE A 148 4.10 4.55 -15.00
CA ILE A 148 5.31 4.86 -14.23
C ILE A 148 6.46 5.07 -15.20
N SER A 149 7.07 6.24 -15.14
CA SER A 149 8.19 6.66 -15.98
C SER A 149 9.36 7.12 -15.12
N VAL A 150 10.53 7.21 -15.73
CA VAL A 150 11.74 7.79 -15.10
C VAL A 150 12.30 8.91 -15.96
N ARG A 151 12.84 9.94 -15.32
CA ARG A 151 13.57 10.99 -16.02
C ARG A 151 15.03 10.57 -16.22
N GLU A 152 15.48 10.64 -17.47
CA GLU A 152 16.85 10.31 -17.88
C GLU A 152 17.41 11.47 -18.72
N GLY A 153 18.26 12.30 -18.10
CA GLY A 153 18.74 13.53 -18.73
C GLY A 153 17.58 14.51 -18.96
N THR A 154 17.38 14.91 -20.21
CA THR A 154 16.28 15.80 -20.61
C THR A 154 15.02 15.06 -21.07
N GLY A 155 15.04 13.72 -21.08
CA GLY A 155 13.92 12.89 -21.55
C GLY A 155 13.25 12.10 -20.44
N GLU A 156 12.10 11.52 -20.77
CA GLU A 156 11.37 10.57 -19.91
C GLU A 156 11.27 9.23 -20.62
N ARG A 157 11.48 8.15 -19.86
CA ARG A 157 11.35 6.78 -20.34
C ARG A 157 10.29 6.06 -19.53
N VAL A 158 9.31 5.48 -20.22
CA VAL A 158 8.27 4.67 -19.58
C VAL A 158 8.87 3.35 -19.12
N LEU A 159 8.69 3.02 -17.83
CA LEU A 159 9.09 1.75 -17.24
C LEU A 159 7.92 0.77 -17.14
N PHE A 160 6.73 1.30 -16.89
CA PHE A 160 5.54 0.51 -16.65
C PHE A 160 4.31 1.25 -17.17
N THR A 161 3.53 0.61 -18.05
CA THR A 161 2.35 1.24 -18.66
C THR A 161 1.08 1.00 -17.85
N ALA A 162 0.08 1.87 -18.05
CA ALA A 162 -1.26 1.68 -17.48
C ALA A 162 -1.89 0.34 -17.92
N GLU A 163 -1.60 -0.12 -19.13
CA GLU A 163 -2.07 -1.42 -19.63
C GLU A 163 -1.40 -2.59 -18.88
N GLN A 164 -0.07 -2.50 -18.65
CA GLN A 164 0.66 -3.47 -17.84
C GLN A 164 0.11 -3.54 -16.41
N ALA A 165 -0.30 -2.41 -15.82
CA ALA A 165 -0.93 -2.38 -14.50
C ALA A 165 -2.19 -3.27 -14.43
N ARG A 166 -3.05 -3.17 -15.45
CA ARG A 166 -4.26 -3.99 -15.55
C ARG A 166 -3.94 -5.46 -15.82
N ASN A 167 -3.02 -5.72 -16.75
CA ASN A 167 -2.67 -7.06 -17.19
C ASN A 167 -2.01 -7.89 -16.08
N VAL A 168 -1.14 -7.30 -15.27
CA VAL A 168 -0.48 -8.02 -14.17
C VAL A 168 -1.48 -8.53 -13.13
N LEU A 169 -2.54 -7.77 -12.85
CA LEU A 169 -3.61 -8.19 -11.93
C LEU A 169 -4.54 -9.23 -12.54
N ALA A 170 -4.94 -9.05 -13.80
CA ALA A 170 -5.89 -9.93 -14.47
C ALA A 170 -5.27 -11.27 -14.90
N GLN A 171 -4.02 -11.24 -15.37
CA GLN A 171 -3.30 -12.36 -15.95
C GLN A 171 -1.83 -12.34 -15.50
N PRO A 172 -1.55 -12.79 -14.26
CA PRO A 172 -0.17 -12.85 -13.79
C PRO A 172 0.67 -13.73 -14.72
N SER A 173 1.89 -13.30 -15.02
CA SER A 173 2.81 -14.04 -15.89
C SER A 173 3.05 -15.46 -15.36
N ILE A 174 3.42 -16.41 -16.22
CA ILE A 174 3.71 -17.79 -15.79
C ILE A 174 4.76 -17.81 -14.67
N ALA A 175 5.81 -16.99 -14.78
CA ALA A 175 6.84 -16.85 -13.76
C ALA A 175 6.27 -16.33 -12.43
N ALA A 176 5.41 -15.30 -12.46
CA ALA A 176 4.77 -14.77 -11.25
C ALA A 176 3.81 -15.79 -10.61
N ARG A 177 3.06 -16.55 -11.42
CA ARG A 177 2.21 -17.64 -10.94
C ARG A 177 3.04 -18.72 -10.27
N VAL A 178 4.13 -19.16 -10.91
CA VAL A 178 5.06 -20.15 -10.34
C VAL A 178 5.70 -19.62 -9.05
N ALA A 179 6.17 -18.37 -9.02
CA ALA A 179 6.71 -17.73 -7.82
C ALA A 179 5.69 -17.71 -6.66
N SER A 180 4.41 -17.43 -6.96
CA SER A 180 3.35 -17.45 -5.95
C SER A 180 3.09 -18.83 -5.34
N TYR A 181 3.32 -19.92 -6.09
CA TYR A 181 3.23 -21.29 -5.55
C TYR A 181 4.35 -21.62 -4.58
N PHE A 182 5.47 -20.89 -4.64
CA PHE A 182 6.55 -21.03 -3.66
C PHE A 182 6.29 -20.27 -2.37
N VAL A 183 5.26 -19.42 -2.28
CA VAL A 183 4.85 -18.78 -1.03
C VAL A 183 3.62 -19.50 -0.50
N GLU A 184 3.79 -20.29 0.54
CA GLU A 184 2.71 -20.98 1.24
C GLU A 184 2.24 -20.16 2.44
N VAL A 185 0.93 -19.98 2.55
CA VAL A 185 0.27 -19.38 3.71
C VAL A 185 -0.74 -20.39 4.24
N HIS A 186 -0.63 -20.71 5.52
CA HIS A 186 -1.51 -21.66 6.19
C HIS A 186 -1.69 -21.27 7.67
N PRO A 187 -2.75 -21.76 8.34
CA PRO A 187 -2.90 -21.58 9.78
C PRO A 187 -1.67 -22.09 10.53
N SER A 188 -1.23 -21.39 11.58
CA SER A 188 -0.06 -21.79 12.36
C SER A 188 -0.31 -23.05 13.20
N ASP A 189 -1.54 -23.25 13.68
CA ASP A 189 -1.98 -24.51 14.29
C ASP A 189 -2.93 -25.25 13.34
N ALA A 190 -2.45 -26.33 12.71
CA ALA A 190 -3.25 -27.13 11.79
C ALA A 190 -4.39 -27.90 12.49
N LYS A 191 -4.31 -28.12 13.81
CA LYS A 191 -5.35 -28.82 14.60
C LYS A 191 -6.42 -27.86 15.09
N LYS A 192 -6.05 -26.59 15.30
CA LYS A 192 -6.95 -25.50 15.70
C LYS A 192 -6.72 -24.31 14.77
N PRO A 193 -7.18 -24.41 13.51
CA PRO A 193 -6.93 -23.36 12.53
C PRO A 193 -7.55 -22.05 13.00
N ASP A 194 -6.73 -21.03 13.14
CA ASP A 194 -7.15 -19.66 13.39
C ASP A 194 -6.69 -18.80 12.24
N ALA A 195 -7.64 -18.12 11.61
CA ALA A 195 -7.40 -17.26 10.46
C ALA A 195 -6.64 -15.98 10.85
N ASN A 196 -6.63 -15.64 12.14
CA ASN A 196 -5.87 -14.55 12.72
C ASN A 196 -4.42 -14.93 13.05
N ASP A 197 -3.99 -16.16 12.76
CA ASP A 197 -2.68 -16.69 13.14
C ASP A 197 -2.13 -17.62 12.04
N ILE A 198 -1.27 -17.05 11.20
CA ILE A 198 -0.80 -17.68 9.96
C ILE A 198 0.71 -17.87 9.96
N THR A 199 1.15 -18.94 9.31
CA THR A 199 2.56 -19.20 8.99
C THR A 199 2.78 -18.94 7.51
N ILE A 200 3.83 -18.17 7.21
CA ILE A 200 4.37 -17.94 5.88
C ILE A 200 5.57 -18.87 5.68
N ALA A 201 5.52 -19.70 4.65
CA ALA A 201 6.58 -20.63 4.28
C ALA A 201 7.02 -20.42 2.83
N LEU A 202 8.29 -20.72 2.55
CA LEU A 202 8.84 -20.76 1.20
C LEU A 202 9.16 -22.17 0.75
N GLY A 203 8.71 -22.55 -0.45
CA GLY A 203 8.87 -23.87 -1.02
C GLY A 203 7.52 -24.50 -1.38
N VAL A 204 7.53 -25.80 -1.68
CA VAL A 204 6.33 -26.55 -2.07
C VAL A 204 6.21 -27.82 -1.25
N GLY A 205 5.06 -28.00 -0.59
CA GLY A 205 4.75 -29.23 0.14
C GLY A 205 5.74 -29.54 1.26
N LYS A 206 6.15 -30.80 1.40
CA LYS A 206 6.99 -31.26 2.54
C LYS A 206 8.39 -30.64 2.60
N VAL A 207 8.85 -29.95 1.55
CA VAL A 207 10.16 -29.27 1.52
C VAL A 207 10.04 -27.77 1.79
N SER A 208 8.84 -27.25 2.06
CA SER A 208 8.67 -25.85 2.42
C SER A 208 9.33 -25.53 3.76
N LYS A 209 9.91 -24.33 3.86
CA LYS A 209 10.56 -23.81 5.06
C LYS A 209 9.75 -22.64 5.59
N SER A 210 9.24 -22.79 6.81
CA SER A 210 8.56 -21.71 7.51
C SER A 210 9.54 -20.56 7.79
N LEU A 211 9.17 -19.35 7.38
CA LEU A 211 9.97 -18.15 7.55
C LEU A 211 9.44 -17.24 8.64
N LEU A 212 8.12 -17.08 8.71
CA LEU A 212 7.48 -16.10 9.58
C LEU A 212 6.14 -16.65 10.06
N ARG A 213 5.80 -16.40 11.32
CA ARG A 213 4.45 -16.49 11.85
C ARG A 213 3.92 -15.08 12.06
N ALA A 214 2.71 -14.82 11.64
CA ALA A 214 2.05 -13.54 11.77
C ALA A 214 0.68 -13.72 12.40
N SER A 215 0.34 -12.89 13.37
CA SER A 215 -0.99 -12.91 13.98
C SER A 215 -1.55 -11.51 14.20
N PHE A 216 -2.87 -11.38 14.13
CA PHE A 216 -3.59 -10.15 14.45
C PHE A 216 -4.68 -10.44 15.48
N THR A 217 -4.56 -9.90 16.70
CA THR A 217 -5.54 -10.12 17.76
C THR A 217 -6.19 -8.82 18.19
N SER A 218 -7.45 -8.89 18.62
CA SER A 218 -8.21 -7.74 19.12
C SER A 218 -9.18 -8.17 20.21
N ASP A 219 -9.57 -7.24 21.07
CA ASP A 219 -10.66 -7.41 22.03
C ASP A 219 -12.07 -7.28 21.41
N GLN A 220 -12.16 -6.72 20.19
CA GLN A 220 -13.41 -6.57 19.44
C GLN A 220 -13.72 -7.78 18.54
N PRO A 221 -15.01 -8.03 18.23
CA PRO A 221 -15.42 -9.04 17.25
C PRO A 221 -14.77 -8.84 15.88
N GLY A 222 -14.62 -9.92 15.11
CA GLY A 222 -14.04 -9.90 13.76
C GLY A 222 -14.69 -8.87 12.83
N THR A 223 -16.00 -8.64 12.98
CA THR A 223 -16.80 -7.71 12.16
C THR A 223 -16.67 -6.23 12.54
N ALA A 224 -15.90 -5.89 13.58
CA ALA A 224 -15.70 -4.50 13.98
C ALA A 224 -14.98 -3.71 12.88
N GLU A 225 -15.34 -2.43 12.74
CA GLU A 225 -14.71 -1.52 11.78
C GLU A 225 -13.23 -1.33 12.16
N LEU A 226 -12.34 -1.63 11.20
CA LEU A 226 -10.91 -1.77 11.47
C LEU A 226 -10.25 -0.44 11.85
N GLY A 227 -10.64 0.68 11.25
CA GLY A 227 -10.10 2.00 11.56
C GLY A 227 -10.34 2.38 13.03
N SER A 228 -11.60 2.32 13.47
CA SER A 228 -12.00 2.60 14.84
C SER A 228 -11.34 1.64 15.85
N LEU A 229 -11.23 0.35 15.50
CA LEU A 229 -10.48 -0.63 16.30
C LEU A 229 -9.02 -0.21 16.46
N LEU A 230 -8.36 0.18 15.36
CA LEU A 230 -6.94 0.54 15.38
C LEU A 230 -6.69 1.82 16.17
N GLU A 231 -7.59 2.81 16.09
CA GLU A 231 -7.46 4.10 16.75
C GLU A 231 -7.73 4.04 18.26
N THR A 232 -8.75 3.28 18.69
CA THR A 232 -9.28 3.40 20.06
C THR A 232 -9.30 2.09 20.84
N GLY A 233 -9.18 0.95 20.16
CA GLY A 233 -9.35 -0.37 20.77
C GLY A 233 -8.08 -0.96 21.39
N THR A 234 -8.20 -2.22 21.80
CA THR A 234 -7.07 -3.05 22.21
C THR A 234 -6.79 -4.11 21.16
N TRP A 235 -5.59 -4.09 20.59
CA TRP A 235 -5.20 -4.96 19.50
C TRP A 235 -3.68 -5.13 19.43
N ASN A 236 -3.21 -6.18 18.76
CA ASN A 236 -1.81 -6.32 18.38
C ASN A 236 -1.65 -7.07 17.06
N ILE A 237 -0.60 -6.68 16.34
CA ILE A 237 -0.03 -7.42 15.22
C ILE A 237 1.31 -7.96 15.69
N LYS A 238 1.49 -9.27 15.62
CA LYS A 238 2.71 -9.96 16.06
C LYS A 238 3.34 -10.70 14.91
N LEU A 239 4.63 -10.47 14.68
CA LEU A 239 5.46 -11.12 13.69
C LEU A 239 6.60 -11.87 14.40
N GLN A 240 6.64 -13.18 14.27
CA GLN A 240 7.71 -14.02 14.80
C GLN A 240 8.49 -14.67 13.66
N ALA A 241 9.79 -14.43 13.61
CA ALA A 241 10.68 -15.11 12.68
C ALA A 241 10.79 -16.59 13.03
N LEU A 242 10.47 -17.47 12.07
CA LEU A 242 10.64 -18.91 12.18
C LEU A 242 11.97 -19.39 11.56
N SER A 243 12.67 -18.48 10.88
CA SER A 243 13.97 -18.69 10.24
C SER A 243 14.82 -17.41 10.31
N GLY A 244 16.14 -17.57 10.42
CA GLY A 244 17.10 -16.45 10.28
C GLY A 244 17.49 -16.15 8.83
N GLN A 245 16.76 -16.70 7.85
CA GLN A 245 17.04 -16.56 6.42
C GLN A 245 16.26 -15.42 5.76
N ILE A 246 15.52 -14.61 6.53
CA ILE A 246 14.87 -13.40 6.01
C ILE A 246 15.99 -12.40 5.67
N PRO A 247 16.14 -11.97 4.40
CA PRO A 247 17.21 -11.07 4.04
C PRO A 247 17.15 -9.75 4.81
N VAL A 248 18.31 -9.25 5.26
CA VAL A 248 18.40 -8.01 6.05
C VAL A 248 17.73 -6.82 5.34
N TRP A 249 17.92 -6.69 4.02
CA TRP A 249 17.31 -5.62 3.24
C TRP A 249 15.77 -5.67 3.26
N VAL A 250 15.16 -6.86 3.34
CA VAL A 250 13.71 -7.00 3.46
C VAL A 250 13.26 -6.45 4.80
N VAL A 251 13.96 -6.80 5.89
CA VAL A 251 13.67 -6.30 7.23
C VAL A 251 13.78 -4.78 7.26
N GLN A 252 14.91 -4.23 6.82
CA GLN A 252 15.14 -2.79 6.73
C GLN A 252 14.02 -2.07 5.96
N ARG A 253 13.63 -2.63 4.82
CA ARG A 253 12.58 -2.05 3.99
C ARG A 253 11.22 -2.05 4.69
N GLN A 254 10.83 -3.16 5.32
CA GLN A 254 9.54 -3.23 6.01
C GLN A 254 9.51 -2.29 7.23
N LEU A 255 10.61 -2.18 7.98
CA LEU A 255 10.71 -1.20 9.07
C LEU A 255 10.54 0.23 8.57
N PHE A 256 11.16 0.57 7.43
CA PHE A 256 11.00 1.87 6.80
C PHE A 256 9.57 2.16 6.38
N VAL A 257 8.99 1.27 5.56
CA VAL A 257 7.68 1.50 4.93
C VAL A 257 6.56 1.64 5.96
N PHE A 258 6.68 1.01 7.12
CA PHE A 258 5.68 1.08 8.20
C PHE A 258 6.06 2.04 9.34
N GLY A 259 7.04 2.92 9.14
CA GLY A 259 7.39 3.97 10.11
C GLY A 259 8.00 3.42 11.41
N LEU A 260 8.59 2.23 11.37
CA LEU A 260 9.25 1.59 12.50
C LEU A 260 10.76 1.84 12.50
N GLU A 261 11.32 2.36 11.40
CA GLU A 261 12.76 2.46 11.26
C GLU A 261 13.38 3.30 12.37
N ASP A 262 12.85 4.47 12.75
CA ASP A 262 13.54 5.33 13.72
C ASP A 262 13.51 4.84 15.17
N SER A 263 12.79 3.76 15.46
CA SER A 263 12.76 3.15 16.79
C SER A 263 14.16 2.73 17.27
N PRO A 264 14.63 3.22 18.43
CA PRO A 264 15.86 2.75 19.06
C PRO A 264 15.79 1.27 19.44
N LEU A 265 14.61 0.79 19.85
CA LEU A 265 14.35 -0.61 20.17
C LEU A 265 14.67 -1.55 18.99
N LEU A 266 14.56 -1.05 17.75
CA LEU A 266 14.81 -1.80 16.52
C LEU A 266 16.19 -1.51 15.89
N ALA A 267 17.07 -0.78 16.56
CA ALA A 267 18.39 -0.42 16.02
C ALA A 267 19.27 -1.64 15.68
N ASP A 268 19.24 -2.68 16.52
CA ASP A 268 20.00 -3.91 16.31
C ASP A 268 19.44 -4.74 15.14
N VAL A 269 18.14 -5.05 15.17
CA VAL A 269 17.48 -5.87 14.13
C VAL A 269 17.56 -5.22 12.75
N ARG A 270 17.60 -3.89 12.67
CA ARG A 270 17.82 -3.17 11.41
C ARG A 270 19.19 -3.43 10.79
N LYS A 271 20.22 -3.65 11.61
CA LYS A 271 21.59 -3.93 11.12
C LYS A 271 21.78 -5.39 10.75
N ARG A 272 21.29 -6.31 11.58
CA ARG A 272 21.54 -7.76 11.41
C ARG A 272 20.40 -8.54 10.77
N GLY A 273 19.21 -7.94 10.62
CA GLY A 273 18.00 -8.66 10.25
C GLY A 273 17.43 -9.51 11.39
N PHE A 274 16.36 -10.25 11.10
CA PHE A 274 15.73 -11.15 12.07
C PHE A 274 16.54 -12.43 12.27
N ASN A 275 16.75 -12.79 13.52
CA ASN A 275 17.15 -14.13 13.93
C ASN A 275 15.91 -15.00 14.11
N LYS A 276 16.10 -16.32 14.08
CA LYS A 276 15.02 -17.26 14.42
C LYS A 276 14.51 -16.97 15.84
N LEU A 277 13.18 -16.98 16.00
CA LEU A 277 12.40 -16.65 17.20
C LEU A 277 12.34 -15.18 17.58
N ASP A 278 13.04 -14.30 16.86
CA ASP A 278 12.82 -12.87 17.04
C ASP A 278 11.35 -12.54 16.83
N THR A 279 10.82 -11.71 17.72
CA THR A 279 9.42 -11.33 17.75
C THR A 279 9.31 -9.82 17.73
N LEU A 280 8.68 -9.29 16.69
CA LEU A 280 8.26 -7.90 16.57
C LEU A 280 6.75 -7.84 16.78
N GLU A 281 6.29 -6.93 17.63
CA GLU A 281 4.89 -6.72 17.90
C GLU A 281 4.59 -5.23 17.95
N MET A 282 3.52 -4.81 17.30
CA MET A 282 2.98 -3.46 17.45
C MET A 282 1.49 -3.57 17.77
N GLY A 283 0.99 -2.68 18.60
CA GLY A 283 -0.38 -2.75 19.05
C GLY A 283 -0.81 -1.53 19.81
N ALA A 284 -2.02 -1.59 20.35
CA ALA A 284 -2.53 -0.60 21.28
C ALA A 284 -3.28 -1.27 22.42
N VAL A 285 -3.30 -0.63 23.58
CA VAL A 285 -4.18 -0.96 24.69
C VAL A 285 -5.05 0.25 24.97
N ASN A 286 -6.36 0.13 24.71
CA ASN A 286 -7.31 1.25 24.79
C ASN A 286 -6.81 2.48 24.01
N GLY A 287 -6.38 2.28 22.76
CA GLY A 287 -5.85 3.32 21.87
C GLY A 287 -4.43 3.82 22.20
N LYS A 288 -3.81 3.37 23.30
CA LYS A 288 -2.42 3.71 23.64
C LYS A 288 -1.46 2.77 22.93
N GLY A 289 -0.83 3.30 21.89
CA GLY A 289 0.09 2.54 21.03
C GLY A 289 1.41 2.13 21.70
N TYR A 290 1.87 0.93 21.38
CA TYR A 290 3.15 0.38 21.81
C TYR A 290 3.85 -0.37 20.67
N LEU A 291 5.17 -0.46 20.79
CA LEU A 291 6.05 -1.29 19.97
C LEU A 291 6.85 -2.19 20.90
N ARG A 292 6.89 -3.48 20.61
CA ARG A 292 7.61 -4.48 21.40
C ARG A 292 8.50 -5.33 20.51
N TYR A 293 9.72 -5.56 20.95
CA TYR A 293 10.69 -6.42 20.28
C TYR A 293 11.36 -7.32 21.31
N ASN A 294 11.23 -8.63 21.12
CA ASN A 294 11.78 -9.65 22.03
C ASN A 294 11.44 -9.41 23.51
N GLY A 295 10.23 -8.90 23.78
CA GLY A 295 9.73 -8.64 25.14
C GLY A 295 10.05 -7.24 25.68
N ALA A 296 11.00 -6.52 25.11
CA ALA A 296 11.24 -5.12 25.45
C ALA A 296 10.23 -4.23 24.72
N GLU A 297 9.69 -3.21 25.39
CA GLU A 297 8.58 -2.38 24.91
C GLU A 297 8.90 -0.90 25.01
N GLU A 298 8.41 -0.12 24.05
CA GLU A 298 8.38 1.34 24.08
C GLU A 298 6.99 1.87 23.70
N SER A 299 6.68 3.09 24.14
CA SER A 299 5.49 3.80 23.67
C SER A 299 5.64 4.12 22.18
N PHE A 300 4.60 3.86 21.42
CA PHE A 300 4.60 4.06 19.98
C PHE A 300 3.31 4.75 19.53
N PRO A 301 3.25 6.10 19.57
CA PRO A 301 2.04 6.86 19.23
C PRO A 301 1.53 6.62 17.79
N ALA A 302 2.41 6.21 16.88
CA ALA A 302 2.06 5.93 15.49
C ALA A 302 1.48 4.52 15.26
N ALA A 303 1.24 3.72 16.32
CA ALA A 303 0.78 2.33 16.20
C ALA A 303 -0.48 2.17 15.32
N ALA A 304 -1.48 3.04 15.47
CA ALA A 304 -2.70 2.97 14.66
C ALA A 304 -2.41 3.15 13.16
N ALA A 305 -1.62 4.17 12.80
CA ALA A 305 -1.24 4.44 11.41
C ALA A 305 -0.36 3.32 10.83
N SER A 306 0.66 2.88 11.56
CA SER A 306 1.53 1.77 11.14
C SER A 306 0.76 0.44 11.03
N GLY A 307 -0.17 0.18 11.94
CA GLY A 307 -1.05 -0.98 11.91
C GLY A 307 -1.97 -0.97 10.70
N ALA A 308 -2.62 0.17 10.43
CA ALA A 308 -3.48 0.35 9.26
C ALA A 308 -2.70 0.15 7.95
N ALA A 309 -1.53 0.79 7.84
CA ALA A 309 -0.65 0.64 6.69
C ALA A 309 -0.19 -0.82 6.52
N PHE A 310 0.22 -1.51 7.59
CA PHE A 310 0.62 -2.92 7.50
C PHE A 310 -0.51 -3.82 7.03
N LEU A 311 -1.71 -3.67 7.62
CA LEU A 311 -2.88 -4.49 7.30
C LEU A 311 -3.43 -4.22 5.89
N ARG A 312 -3.23 -3.03 5.34
CA ARG A 312 -3.68 -2.63 4.01
C ARG A 312 -2.65 -2.92 2.93
N ASP A 313 -1.37 -2.59 3.18
CA ASP A 313 -0.35 -2.47 2.15
C ASP A 313 0.53 -3.72 2.01
N SER A 314 0.72 -4.47 3.10
CA SER A 314 1.55 -5.67 3.09
C SER A 314 0.75 -6.89 2.64
N PHE A 315 1.39 -7.80 1.91
CA PHE A 315 0.78 -9.09 1.56
C PHE A 315 0.27 -9.86 2.79
N ILE A 316 1.06 -9.89 3.87
CA ILE A 316 0.75 -10.62 5.10
C ILE A 316 -0.41 -9.96 5.84
N GLY A 317 -0.34 -8.65 6.02
CA GLY A 317 -1.37 -7.87 6.69
C GLY A 317 -2.71 -7.91 5.94
N LEU A 318 -2.68 -7.89 4.61
CA LEU A 318 -3.88 -8.00 3.78
C LEU A 318 -4.61 -9.33 4.01
N ILE A 319 -3.88 -10.44 4.18
CA ILE A 319 -4.45 -11.74 4.54
C ILE A 319 -5.08 -11.69 5.93
N LEU A 320 -4.36 -11.16 6.92
CA LEU A 320 -4.86 -11.04 8.30
C LEU A 320 -6.12 -10.16 8.38
N ALA A 321 -6.15 -9.04 7.65
CA ALA A 321 -7.30 -8.15 7.60
C ALA A 321 -8.50 -8.78 6.88
N TRP A 322 -8.25 -9.55 5.80
CA TRP A 322 -9.29 -10.20 5.01
C TRP A 322 -10.13 -11.19 5.82
N HIS A 323 -9.51 -11.91 6.76
CA HIS A 323 -10.21 -12.87 7.60
C HIS A 323 -11.22 -12.25 8.57
N ARG A 324 -11.17 -10.92 8.72
CA ARG A 324 -12.12 -10.14 9.52
C ARG A 324 -13.25 -9.54 8.70
N SER A 325 -13.15 -9.57 7.37
CA SER A 325 -14.30 -9.23 6.52
C SER A 325 -15.45 -10.19 6.80
N PRO A 326 -16.70 -9.71 6.87
CA PRO A 326 -17.85 -10.58 6.83
C PRO A 326 -17.77 -11.40 5.53
N GLN A 327 -17.45 -12.69 5.66
CA GLN A 327 -17.56 -13.61 4.54
C GLN A 327 -19.06 -13.78 4.26
N PRO A 328 -19.51 -13.70 3.00
CA PRO A 328 -20.89 -14.03 2.68
C PRO A 328 -21.16 -15.45 3.20
N VAL A 329 -22.21 -15.58 4.02
CA VAL A 329 -22.71 -16.87 4.48
C VAL A 329 -23.11 -17.65 3.23
N GLN A 330 -22.47 -18.80 2.99
CA GLN A 330 -22.90 -19.75 1.97
C GLN A 330 -24.22 -20.40 2.36
#